data_AF-A0A258FNB7-F1
#
_entry.id   AF-A0A258FNB7-F1
#
_cell.length_a   1.000
_cell.length_b   1.000
_cell.length_c   1.000
_cell.angle_alpha   90.00
_cell.angle_beta   90.00
_cell.angle_gamma   90.00
#
_symmetry.space_group_name_H-M   'P 1'
#
loop_
_entity.id
_entity.type
_entity.pdbx_description
1 polymer ?
#
loop_
_entity_poly.entity_id
_entity_poly.type
_entity_poly.pdbx_seq_one_letter_code
_entity_poly.pdbx_strand_id
1 'polypeptide(L)'
;MRTRTGDLSAARRRWRVASVASEGDADDVRAPGPLRLSAELTRSRGERPGLWMLEVDDETHRLRLADRLAGHGHGPVGRSHAA
;
A
#
# COMPACT_ATOMS: atom_id res chain seq x y z
N MET A 1 16.70 1.02 -22.79
CA MET A 1 15.97 -0.26 -22.80
C MET A 1 14.53 0.01 -23.23
N ARG A 2 14.12 -0.37 -24.45
CA ARG A 2 12.75 -0.14 -24.95
C ARG A 2 11.89 -1.35 -24.58
N THR A 3 10.86 -1.17 -23.75
CA THR A 3 9.88 -2.21 -23.48
C THR A 3 8.86 -2.25 -24.62
N ARG A 4 8.74 -3.41 -25.26
CA ARG A 4 7.85 -3.68 -26.39
C ARG A 4 6.40 -3.57 -25.91
N THR A 5 5.69 -2.54 -26.37
CA THR A 5 4.25 -2.34 -26.16
C THR A 5 3.47 -3.26 -27.10
N GLY A 6 3.71 -4.57 -26.98
CA GLY A 6 2.98 -5.59 -27.73
C GLY A 6 1.61 -5.79 -27.10
N ASP A 7 0.58 -5.60 -27.91
CA ASP A 7 -0.82 -5.80 -27.61
C ASP A 7 -1.08 -7.20 -27.03
N LEU A 8 -1.39 -7.31 -25.73
CA LEU A 8 -1.54 -8.60 -25.04
C LEU A 8 -2.73 -8.60 -24.06
N SER A 9 -3.87 -9.03 -24.61
CA SER A 9 -5.06 -9.61 -23.96
C SER A 9 -5.93 -8.69 -23.08
N ALA A 10 -7.21 -8.56 -23.47
CA ALA A 10 -8.20 -7.68 -22.88
C ALA A 10 -8.66 -8.04 -21.44
N ALA A 11 -8.14 -9.10 -20.81
CA ALA A 11 -8.52 -9.47 -19.45
C ALA A 11 -7.38 -10.13 -18.65
N ARG A 12 -6.16 -9.58 -18.69
CA ARG A 12 -5.13 -10.00 -17.73
C ARG A 12 -5.40 -9.28 -16.42
N ARG A 13 -5.78 -10.04 -15.39
CA ARG A 13 -5.76 -9.65 -13.96
C ARG A 13 -4.40 -9.01 -13.65
N ARG A 14 -4.32 -7.69 -13.81
CA ARG A 14 -3.05 -6.98 -13.81
C ARG A 14 -2.78 -6.48 -12.41
N TRP A 15 -1.91 -7.20 -11.73
CA TRP A 15 -1.32 -6.74 -10.48
C TRP A 15 -0.29 -5.65 -10.77
N ARG A 16 -0.39 -4.52 -10.05
CA ARG A 16 0.72 -3.59 -9.83
C ARG A 16 1.11 -3.71 -8.36
N VAL A 17 2.39 -3.87 -8.08
CA VAL A 17 2.93 -3.88 -6.73
C VAL A 17 4.07 -2.88 -6.66
N ALA A 18 4.06 -2.03 -5.65
CA ALA A 18 5.10 -1.02 -5.43
C ALA A 18 5.38 -0.90 -3.93
N SER A 19 6.63 -0.63 -3.58
CA SER A 19 7.00 -0.22 -2.23
C SER A 19 6.51 1.20 -1.97
N VAL A 20 6.04 1.44 -0.75
CA VAL A 20 5.68 2.78 -0.28
C VAL A 20 6.47 3.09 0.99
N ALA A 21 6.66 4.37 1.26
CA ALA A 21 7.31 4.81 2.48
C ALA A 21 6.54 4.30 3.71
N SER A 22 7.27 3.76 4.67
CA SER A 22 6.77 3.48 6.01
C SER A 22 7.08 4.66 6.94
N GLU A 23 6.25 4.83 7.97
CA GLU A 23 6.67 5.62 9.13
C GLU A 23 7.80 4.91 9.88
N GLY A 24 8.48 5.64 10.77
CA GLY A 24 9.50 5.06 11.64
C GLY A 24 8.93 4.00 12.56
N ASP A 25 9.80 3.16 13.10
CA ASP A 25 9.39 2.16 14.08
C ASP A 25 8.81 2.82 15.34
N ALA A 26 7.79 2.18 15.93
CA ALA A 26 7.06 2.73 17.07
C ALA A 26 7.86 2.65 18.38
N ASP A 27 8.71 1.64 18.50
CA ASP A 27 9.50 1.33 19.69
C ASP A 27 10.95 1.85 19.57
N ASP A 28 11.48 1.99 18.34
CA ASP A 28 12.78 2.58 18.05
C ASP A 28 12.73 3.67 16.97
N VAL A 29 12.78 4.93 17.38
CA VAL A 29 12.79 6.11 16.49
C VAL A 29 13.95 6.12 15.48
N ARG A 30 15.01 5.34 15.70
CA ARG A 30 16.15 5.22 14.78
C ARG A 30 16.01 4.06 13.81
N ALA A 31 15.09 3.14 14.07
CA ALA A 31 14.82 2.02 13.18
C ALA A 31 13.80 2.43 12.09
N PRO A 32 13.99 1.96 10.85
CA PRO A 32 12.96 2.09 9.83
C PRO A 32 11.75 1.25 10.25
N GLY A 33 10.53 1.76 10.06
CA GLY A 33 9.33 0.96 10.30
C GLY A 33 9.11 -0.09 9.21
N PRO A 34 8.07 -0.94 9.38
CA PRO A 34 7.87 -2.15 8.58
C PRO A 34 7.73 -1.85 7.09
N LEU A 35 8.27 -2.73 6.23
CA LEU A 35 8.18 -2.57 4.77
C LEU A 35 6.71 -2.60 4.33
N ARG A 36 6.27 -1.51 3.68
CA ARG A 36 4.92 -1.38 3.14
C ARG A 36 4.89 -1.55 1.64
N LEU A 37 3.84 -2.23 1.17
CA LEU A 37 3.57 -2.45 -0.24
C LEU A 37 2.14 -2.01 -0.58
N SER A 38 1.99 -1.25 -1.64
CA SER A 38 0.70 -1.06 -2.31
C SER A 38 0.50 -2.16 -3.34
N ALA A 39 -0.64 -2.83 -3.32
CA ALA A 39 -1.04 -3.80 -4.33
C ALA A 39 -2.33 -3.37 -5.01
N GLU A 40 -2.30 -3.23 -6.33
CA GLU A 40 -3.47 -2.90 -7.16
C GLU A 40 -3.81 -4.06 -8.09
N LEU A 41 -5.09 -4.46 -8.14
CA LEU A 41 -5.58 -5.46 -9.09
C LEU A 41 -6.61 -4.85 -10.02
N THR A 42 -6.26 -4.71 -11.30
CA THR A 42 -7.22 -4.40 -12.36
C THR A 42 -7.79 -5.70 -12.93
N ARG A 43 -9.08 -5.97 -12.71
CA ARG A 43 -9.77 -7.19 -13.20
C ARG A 43 -10.32 -7.04 -14.62
N SER A 44 -10.74 -5.82 -14.99
CA SER A 44 -11.30 -5.47 -16.29
C SER A 44 -10.91 -4.04 -16.67
N ARG A 45 -10.98 -3.67 -17.95
CA ARG A 45 -10.75 -2.29 -18.39
C ARG A 45 -11.89 -1.38 -17.93
N GLY A 46 -11.56 -0.17 -17.50
CA GLY A 46 -12.55 0.82 -17.03
C GLY A 46 -13.08 0.59 -15.62
N GLU A 47 -12.92 -0.61 -15.07
CA GLU A 47 -13.29 -0.92 -13.69
C GLU A 47 -12.32 -0.31 -12.68
N ARG A 48 -12.87 0.06 -11.51
CA ARG A 48 -12.05 0.51 -10.40
C ARG A 48 -11.15 -0.64 -9.92
N PRO A 49 -9.82 -0.45 -9.85
CA PRO A 49 -8.94 -1.47 -9.33
C PRO A 49 -9.24 -1.80 -7.86
N GLY A 50 -9.09 -3.08 -7.50
CA GLY A 50 -8.94 -3.45 -6.10
C GLY A 50 -7.61 -2.92 -5.57
N LEU A 51 -7.60 -2.37 -4.36
CA LEU A 51 -6.45 -1.69 -3.78
C LEU A 51 -6.26 -2.13 -2.34
N TRP A 52 -5.08 -2.69 -2.03
CA TRP A 52 -4.69 -3.15 -0.71
C TRP A 52 -3.39 -2.50 -0.28
N MET A 53 -3.29 -2.20 1.02
CA MET A 53 -2.02 -1.90 1.69
C MET A 53 -1.58 -3.17 2.40
N LEU A 54 -0.31 -3.52 2.25
CA LEU A 54 0.29 -4.68 2.88
C LEU A 54 1.53 -4.24 3.67
N GLU A 55 1.75 -4.90 4.79
CA GLU A 55 2.99 -4.80 5.56
C GLU A 55 3.69 -6.15 5.57
N VAL A 56 5.02 -6.12 5.51
CA VAL A 56 5.84 -7.31 5.74
C VAL A 56 6.15 -7.39 7.23
N ASP A 57 5.71 -8.47 7.84
CA ASP A 57 6.13 -8.90 9.17
C ASP A 57 7.60 -9.37 9.07
N ASP A 58 8.48 -8.71 9.80
CA ASP A 58 9.93 -8.91 9.74
C ASP A 58 10.37 -10.20 10.46
N GLU A 59 9.68 -10.59 11.53
CA GLU A 59 9.94 -11.85 12.26
C GLU A 59 9.55 -13.10 11.45
N THR A 60 8.40 -13.05 10.77
CA THR A 60 7.81 -14.22 10.08
C THR A 60 7.89 -14.16 8.56
N HIS A 61 8.33 -13.03 8.00
CA HIS A 61 8.38 -12.75 6.56
C HIS A 61 7.04 -12.92 5.83
N ARG A 62 5.93 -12.68 6.53
CA ARG A 62 4.56 -12.80 5.99
C ARG A 62 4.00 -11.44 5.59
N LEU A 63 3.13 -11.46 4.59
CA LEU A 63 2.35 -10.29 4.19
C LEU A 63 1.07 -10.22 5.02
N ARG A 64 0.89 -9.11 5.74
CA ARG A 64 -0.33 -8.79 6.49
C ARG A 64 -1.10 -7.69 5.78
N LEU A 65 -2.43 -7.73 5.87
CA LEU A 65 -3.28 -6.69 5.33
C LEU A 65 -3.30 -5.53 6.32
N ALA A 66 -2.87 -4.35 5.86
CA ALA A 66 -2.79 -3.15 6.68
C ALA A 66 -3.93 -2.20 6.35
N ASP A 67 -4.36 -1.41 7.34
CA ASP A 67 -5.17 -0.23 7.06
C ASP A 67 -4.32 0.75 6.24
N ARG A 68 -4.94 1.44 5.29
CA ARG A 68 -4.28 2.53 4.55
C ARG A 68 -3.84 3.67 5.45
N LEU A 69 -4.46 3.81 6.62
CA LEU A 69 -4.08 4.79 7.64
C LEU A 69 -3.14 4.23 8.72
N ALA A 70 -2.86 2.92 8.72
CA ALA A 70 -1.85 2.39 9.64
C ALA A 70 -0.54 3.14 9.38
N GLY A 71 0.17 3.60 10.42
CA GLY A 71 1.39 4.39 10.26
C GLY A 71 1.21 5.69 9.47
N HIS A 72 0.01 6.26 9.43
CA HIS A 72 -0.18 7.69 9.30
C HIS A 72 -0.75 8.12 10.64
N GLY A 73 0.10 8.63 11.52
CA GLY A 73 -0.35 9.14 12.81
C GLY A 73 -1.64 9.95 12.63
N HIS A 74 -2.66 9.68 13.43
CA HIS A 74 -3.88 10.47 13.35
C HIS A 74 -3.46 11.92 13.62
N GLY A 75 -3.47 12.76 12.57
CA GLY A 75 -3.23 14.18 12.74
C GLY A 75 -4.13 14.68 13.87
N PRO A 76 -3.71 15.72 14.62
CA PRO A 76 -4.47 16.16 15.79
C PRO A 76 -5.93 16.32 15.42
N VAL A 77 -6.81 15.55 16.08
CA VAL A 77 -8.25 15.71 15.92
C VAL A 77 -8.60 17.07 16.47
N GLY A 78 -8.71 18.05 15.58
CA GLY A 78 -9.42 19.27 15.90
C GLY A 78 -10.84 18.87 16.26
N ARG A 79 -11.17 18.83 17.55
CA ARG A 79 -12.56 18.82 18.01
C ARG A 79 -13.20 20.09 17.44
N SER A 80 -13.87 19.98 16.31
CA SER A 80 -14.82 20.99 15.88
C SER A 80 -16.04 20.84 16.80
N HIS A 81 -16.00 21.53 17.94
CA HIS A 81 -17.21 21.78 18.71
C HIS A 81 -17.89 22.98 18.05
N ALA A 82 -18.91 22.72 17.25
CA ALA A 82 -19.84 23.75 16.83
C ALA A 82 -20.76 24.07 18.01
N ALA A 83 -20.72 25.36 18.40
CA ALA A 83 -21.54 26.14 19.32
C ALA A 83 -22.57 25.43 20.22
#